data_AF-A0A7W8TVU5-F1
#
_entry.id   AF-A0A7W8TVU5-F1
#
_cell.length_a   1.000
_cell.length_b   1.000
_cell.length_c   1.000
_cell.angle_alpha   90.00
_cell.angle_beta   90.00
_cell.angle_gamma   90.00
#
_symmetry.space_group_name_H-M   'P 1'
#
loop_
_entity.id
_entity.type
_entity.pdbx_description
1 polymer ?
#
loop_
_entity_poly.entity_id
_entity_poly.type
_entity_poly.pdbx_seq_one_letter_code
_entity_poly.pdbx_strand_id
1 'polypeptide(L)'
;MPFISTILGDDVFHPLEVVPEYTADVGVKKGEKIDYAIVRDGEIQMLIECKKSAGDLRIEHASQLYRYFAVTNACVAVLTNGEVYQFYTDLDAANRMDSKPFLILDMSDIDETLIPEQQKLSKDKFDIESVVSAAEELKYIGQLKRNIASLFSEPTEEWVKFLAAKVYEGPITQ
;
A
#
# COMPACT_ATOMS: atom_id res chain seq x y z
N MET A 1 -20.34 -1.75 2.54
CA MET A 1 -18.85 -1.76 2.54
C MET A 1 -18.39 -0.41 3.08
N PRO A 2 -18.27 -0.24 4.41
CA PRO A 2 -18.08 1.07 5.03
C PRO A 2 -16.83 1.81 4.52
N PHE A 3 -15.71 1.10 4.41
CA PHE A 3 -14.46 1.69 3.91
C PHE A 3 -14.61 2.30 2.51
N ILE A 4 -15.09 1.52 1.53
CA ILE A 4 -15.29 2.02 0.15
C ILE A 4 -16.26 3.21 0.14
N SER A 5 -17.41 3.07 0.78
CA SER A 5 -18.45 4.11 0.73
C SER A 5 -18.15 5.39 1.52
N THR A 6 -17.50 5.28 2.68
CA THR A 6 -17.35 6.40 3.63
C THR A 6 -15.94 6.97 3.63
N ILE A 7 -14.93 6.12 3.44
CA ILE A 7 -13.52 6.51 3.53
C ILE A 7 -12.94 6.82 2.15
N LEU A 8 -13.24 5.97 1.14
CA LEU A 8 -12.92 6.28 -0.25
C LEU A 8 -13.98 7.18 -0.91
N GLY A 9 -15.22 7.16 -0.42
CA GLY A 9 -16.30 8.02 -0.93
C GLY A 9 -16.92 7.52 -2.24
N ASP A 10 -16.67 6.26 -2.63
CA ASP A 10 -17.22 5.67 -3.85
C ASP A 10 -18.63 5.09 -3.61
N ASP A 11 -19.53 5.28 -4.56
CA ASP A 11 -20.90 4.77 -4.51
C ASP A 11 -20.95 3.27 -4.79
N VAL A 12 -21.05 2.48 -3.70
CA VAL A 12 -21.13 1.01 -3.74
C VAL A 12 -22.39 0.46 -4.42
N PHE A 13 -23.38 1.30 -4.72
CA PHE A 13 -24.59 0.92 -5.46
C PHE A 13 -24.51 1.27 -6.94
N HIS A 14 -23.48 2.00 -7.37
CA HIS A 14 -23.26 2.35 -8.76
C HIS A 14 -22.28 1.36 -9.42
N PRO A 15 -22.76 0.41 -10.25
CA PRO A 15 -21.91 -0.65 -10.81
C PRO A 15 -20.90 -0.17 -11.86
N LEU A 16 -20.97 1.09 -12.31
CA LEU A 16 -19.95 1.71 -13.15
C LEU A 16 -18.84 2.40 -12.34
N GLU A 17 -18.97 2.39 -11.01
CA GLU A 17 -18.04 3.02 -10.08
C GLU A 17 -17.43 1.99 -9.12
N VAL A 18 -18.25 1.10 -8.57
CA VAL A 18 -17.78 -0.03 -7.76
C VAL A 18 -18.25 -1.32 -8.40
N VAL A 19 -17.31 -2.08 -8.96
CA VAL A 19 -17.58 -3.35 -9.63
C VAL A 19 -17.25 -4.50 -8.67
N PRO A 20 -18.25 -5.19 -8.09
CA PRO A 20 -18.02 -6.37 -7.28
C PRO A 20 -17.63 -7.57 -8.16
N GLU A 21 -16.89 -8.52 -7.58
CA GLU A 21 -16.48 -9.76 -8.24
C GLU A 21 -15.84 -9.52 -9.62
N TYR A 22 -15.00 -8.50 -9.72
CA TYR A 22 -14.39 -8.06 -10.96
C TYR A 22 -13.53 -9.14 -11.60
N THR A 23 -13.70 -9.31 -12.91
CA THR A 23 -12.94 -10.26 -13.73
C THR A 23 -12.22 -9.53 -14.86
N ALA A 24 -10.97 -9.92 -15.13
CA ALA A 24 -10.17 -9.48 -16.26
C ALA A 24 -9.63 -10.69 -17.03
N ASP A 25 -9.26 -10.50 -18.29
CA ASP A 25 -8.71 -11.58 -19.11
C ASP A 25 -7.26 -11.90 -18.70
N VAL A 26 -7.10 -12.82 -17.76
CA VAL A 26 -5.80 -13.20 -17.20
C VAL A 26 -5.29 -14.51 -17.80
N GLY A 27 -4.79 -14.48 -19.04
CA GLY A 27 -4.07 -15.59 -19.68
C GLY A 27 -4.65 -17.00 -19.41
N VAL A 28 -3.87 -17.84 -18.71
CA VAL A 28 -4.12 -19.30 -18.59
C VAL A 28 -5.15 -19.69 -17.50
N LYS A 29 -5.48 -18.79 -16.57
CA LYS A 29 -6.40 -19.09 -15.45
C LYS A 29 -7.74 -18.37 -15.62
N LYS A 30 -8.74 -19.12 -16.09
CA LYS A 30 -10.13 -18.63 -16.21
C LYS A 30 -10.88 -18.82 -14.89
N GLY A 31 -11.68 -17.82 -14.50
CA GLY A 31 -12.68 -17.93 -13.43
C GLY A 31 -12.25 -17.44 -12.05
N GLU A 32 -11.05 -16.88 -11.89
CA GLU A 32 -10.70 -16.14 -10.67
C GLU A 32 -11.26 -14.73 -10.74
N LYS A 33 -11.52 -14.11 -9.58
CA LYS A 33 -12.13 -12.79 -9.47
C LYS A 33 -11.40 -12.00 -8.39
N ILE A 34 -11.40 -10.68 -8.50
CA ILE A 34 -11.07 -9.77 -7.41
C ILE A 34 -12.37 -9.32 -6.75
N ASP A 35 -12.39 -9.17 -5.43
CA ASP A 35 -13.62 -8.85 -4.70
C ASP A 35 -14.25 -7.53 -5.17
N TYR A 36 -13.44 -6.48 -5.35
CA TYR A 36 -13.92 -5.20 -5.88
C TYR A 36 -12.90 -4.52 -6.80
N ALA A 37 -13.41 -3.85 -7.83
CA ALA A 37 -12.67 -2.86 -8.59
C ALA A 37 -13.36 -1.50 -8.49
N ILE A 38 -12.57 -0.45 -8.25
CA ILE A 38 -13.03 0.94 -8.26
C ILE A 38 -12.73 1.53 -9.64
N VAL A 39 -13.77 2.04 -10.27
CA VAL A 39 -13.74 2.66 -11.59
C VAL A 39 -13.94 4.16 -11.42
N ARG A 40 -13.01 4.95 -11.95
CA ARG A 40 -13.12 6.42 -12.00
C ARG A 40 -12.77 6.85 -13.42
N ASP A 41 -13.57 7.78 -13.96
CA ASP A 41 -13.46 8.25 -15.35
C ASP A 41 -13.46 7.14 -16.41
N GLY A 42 -14.15 6.02 -16.12
CA GLY A 42 -14.27 4.87 -17.02
C GLY A 42 -13.07 3.91 -16.99
N GLU A 43 -12.06 4.18 -16.15
CA GLU A 43 -10.88 3.34 -15.99
C GLU A 43 -10.82 2.71 -14.60
N ILE A 44 -10.27 1.49 -14.53
CA ILE A 44 -10.02 0.80 -13.26
C ILE A 44 -8.85 1.50 -12.57
N GLN A 45 -9.11 2.17 -11.45
CA GLN A 45 -8.06 2.87 -10.69
C GLN A 45 -7.56 2.05 -9.50
N MET A 46 -8.45 1.29 -8.86
CA MET A 46 -8.12 0.51 -7.67
C MET A 46 -8.68 -0.91 -7.73
N LEU A 47 -7.88 -1.89 -7.33
CA LEU A 47 -8.31 -3.26 -7.11
C LEU A 47 -8.27 -3.59 -5.62
N ILE A 48 -9.31 -4.20 -5.08
CA ILE A 48 -9.44 -4.51 -3.66
C ILE A 48 -9.72 -6.01 -3.47
N GLU A 49 -8.81 -6.67 -2.78
CA GLU A 49 -8.91 -8.08 -2.37
C GLU A 49 -9.13 -8.16 -0.85
N CYS A 50 -10.16 -8.88 -0.45
CA CYS A 50 -10.53 -9.10 0.93
C CYS A 50 -10.11 -10.50 1.39
N LYS A 51 -9.51 -10.58 2.57
CA LYS A 51 -9.24 -11.83 3.28
C LYS A 51 -10.20 -11.98 4.45
N LYS A 52 -10.22 -13.19 5.02
CA LYS A 52 -11.03 -13.49 6.20
C LYS A 52 -10.71 -12.50 7.32
N SER A 53 -11.75 -12.03 7.99
CA SER A 53 -11.62 -11.14 9.15
C SER A 53 -10.68 -11.73 10.20
N ALA A 54 -9.83 -10.89 10.79
CA ALA A 54 -8.76 -11.25 11.72
C ALA A 54 -7.75 -12.30 11.19
N GLY A 55 -7.76 -12.59 9.89
CA GLY A 55 -6.75 -13.42 9.25
C GLY A 55 -5.50 -12.62 8.88
N ASP A 56 -4.36 -13.32 8.80
CA ASP A 56 -3.11 -12.71 8.36
C ASP A 56 -3.21 -12.16 6.93
N LEU A 57 -2.75 -10.92 6.74
CA LEU A 57 -2.54 -10.34 5.42
C LEU A 57 -1.17 -10.74 4.91
N ARG A 58 -1.13 -11.87 4.19
CA ARG A 58 0.08 -12.35 3.52
C ARG A 58 -0.05 -12.12 2.02
N ILE A 59 0.86 -11.31 1.49
CA ILE A 59 0.90 -10.96 0.08
C ILE A 59 1.09 -12.19 -0.82
N GLU A 60 1.75 -13.23 -0.31
CA GLU A 60 1.93 -14.55 -0.94
C GLU A 60 0.59 -15.26 -1.21
N HIS A 61 -0.45 -14.93 -0.45
CA HIS A 61 -1.80 -15.45 -0.62
C HIS A 61 -2.70 -14.52 -1.46
N ALA A 62 -2.16 -13.41 -1.96
CA ALA A 62 -2.83 -12.44 -2.84
C ALA A 62 -2.40 -12.61 -4.31
N SER A 63 -2.12 -13.83 -4.74
CA SER A 63 -1.69 -14.13 -6.13
C SER A 63 -2.68 -13.69 -7.21
N GLN A 64 -3.96 -13.53 -6.86
CA GLN A 64 -4.99 -12.98 -7.76
C GLN A 64 -4.77 -11.48 -7.96
N LEU A 65 -4.62 -10.73 -6.87
CA LEU A 65 -4.36 -9.28 -6.89
C LEU A 65 -3.16 -8.93 -7.76
N TYR A 66 -2.03 -9.63 -7.61
CA TYR A 66 -0.85 -9.43 -8.47
C TYR A 66 -1.14 -9.57 -9.97
N ARG A 67 -1.86 -10.64 -10.35
CA ARG A 67 -2.07 -10.93 -11.77
C ARG A 67 -3.08 -10.00 -12.40
N TYR A 68 -4.10 -9.61 -11.65
CA TYR A 68 -5.08 -8.63 -12.07
C TYR A 68 -4.47 -7.24 -12.19
N PHE A 69 -3.67 -6.84 -11.21
CA PHE A 69 -2.92 -5.58 -11.27
C PHE A 69 -2.06 -5.51 -12.54
N ALA A 70 -1.39 -6.62 -12.90
CA ALA A 70 -0.52 -6.65 -14.08
C ALA A 70 -1.21 -6.59 -15.45
N VAL A 71 -2.54 -6.77 -15.52
CA VAL A 71 -3.30 -6.79 -16.78
C VAL A 71 -4.41 -5.74 -16.82
N THR A 72 -4.47 -4.85 -15.82
CA THR A 72 -5.44 -3.75 -15.75
C THR A 72 -4.70 -2.42 -15.68
N ASN A 73 -5.43 -1.31 -15.86
CA ASN A 73 -4.88 0.04 -15.69
C ASN A 73 -4.85 0.48 -14.20
N ALA A 74 -5.06 -0.45 -13.27
CA ALA A 74 -5.09 -0.12 -11.85
C ALA A 74 -3.73 0.42 -11.40
N CYS A 75 -3.74 1.60 -10.78
CA CYS A 75 -2.53 2.19 -10.19
C CYS A 75 -2.41 1.87 -8.69
N VAL A 76 -3.52 1.48 -8.04
CA VAL A 76 -3.55 1.09 -6.63
C VAL A 76 -4.13 -0.31 -6.46
N ALA A 77 -3.48 -1.13 -5.65
CA ALA A 77 -4.00 -2.40 -5.16
C ALA A 77 -4.18 -2.35 -3.65
N VAL A 78 -5.25 -2.97 -3.13
CA VAL A 78 -5.56 -3.01 -1.70
C VAL A 78 -5.77 -4.45 -1.27
N LEU A 79 -5.07 -4.85 -0.21
CA LEU A 79 -5.28 -6.12 0.48
C LEU A 79 -5.77 -5.82 1.89
N THR A 80 -6.91 -6.38 2.29
CA THR A 80 -7.52 -6.08 3.59
C THR A 80 -8.21 -7.27 4.23
N ASN A 81 -8.29 -7.29 5.58
CA ASN A 81 -9.11 -8.22 6.36
C ASN A 81 -10.26 -7.47 7.06
N GLY A 82 -10.51 -6.21 6.69
CA GLY A 82 -11.50 -5.33 7.30
C GLY A 82 -11.02 -4.55 8.51
N GLU A 83 -9.89 -4.93 9.13
CA GLU A 83 -9.25 -4.20 10.23
C GLU A 83 -7.99 -3.47 9.75
N VAL A 84 -7.17 -4.15 8.96
CA VAL A 84 -5.96 -3.57 8.36
C VAL A 84 -6.15 -3.44 6.85
N TYR A 85 -5.74 -2.30 6.29
CA TYR A 85 -5.75 -2.01 4.86
C TYR A 85 -4.32 -1.75 4.38
N GLN A 86 -3.82 -2.61 3.51
CA GLN A 86 -2.49 -2.49 2.91
C GLN A 86 -2.63 -2.02 1.47
N PHE A 87 -2.04 -0.87 1.16
CA PHE A 87 -2.09 -0.24 -0.16
C PHE A 87 -0.76 -0.44 -0.90
N TYR A 88 -0.87 -0.84 -2.15
CA TYR A 88 0.21 -1.16 -3.05
C TYR A 88 0.09 -0.35 -4.34
N THR A 89 1.22 -0.18 -4.99
CA THR A 89 1.37 0.48 -6.30
C THR A 89 2.50 -0.24 -7.04
N ASP A 90 3.01 0.32 -8.13
CA ASP A 90 3.99 -0.29 -9.04
C ASP A 90 5.21 0.60 -9.30
N LEU A 91 5.68 1.26 -8.23
CA LEU A 91 6.84 2.17 -8.29
C LEU A 91 8.13 1.46 -8.70
N ASP A 92 8.29 0.17 -8.36
CA ASP A 92 9.50 -0.58 -8.74
C ASP A 92 9.53 -0.93 -10.24
N ALA A 93 8.38 -1.23 -10.83
CA ALA A 93 8.25 -1.55 -12.25
C ALA A 93 6.80 -1.41 -12.72
N ALA A 94 6.59 -0.68 -13.83
CA ALA A 94 5.27 -0.45 -14.39
C ALA A 94 4.46 -1.75 -14.58
N ASN A 95 3.19 -1.70 -14.17
CA ASN A 95 2.23 -2.81 -14.16
C ASN A 95 2.70 -4.02 -13.34
N ARG A 96 3.61 -3.83 -12.39
CA ARG A 96 4.04 -4.87 -11.46
C ARG A 96 3.92 -4.36 -10.04
N MET A 97 2.88 -4.85 -9.36
CA MET A 97 2.63 -4.53 -7.96
C MET A 97 3.88 -4.76 -7.09
N ASP A 98 4.23 -3.74 -6.30
CA ASP A 98 5.33 -3.74 -5.35
C ASP A 98 5.12 -4.84 -4.28
N SER A 99 6.23 -5.40 -3.81
CA SER A 99 6.20 -6.45 -2.77
C SER A 99 5.85 -5.94 -1.37
N LYS A 100 5.92 -4.63 -1.14
CA LYS A 100 5.67 -3.98 0.14
C LYS A 100 4.62 -2.89 -0.05
N PRO A 101 3.67 -2.75 0.88
CA PRO A 101 2.71 -1.67 0.80
C PRO A 101 3.42 -0.33 1.05
N PHE A 102 2.96 0.71 0.37
CA PHE A 102 3.41 2.09 0.62
C PHE A 102 2.65 2.72 1.79
N LEU A 103 1.38 2.31 2.00
CA LEU A 103 0.53 2.76 3.09
C LEU A 103 -0.11 1.55 3.78
N ILE A 104 -0.06 1.54 5.12
CA ILE A 104 -0.78 0.57 5.95
C ILE A 104 -1.65 1.39 6.90
N LEU A 105 -2.96 1.15 6.86
CA LEU A 105 -3.92 1.75 7.78
C LEU A 105 -4.46 0.64 8.69
N ASP A 106 -4.17 0.73 9.98
CA ASP A 106 -4.77 -0.10 11.00
C ASP A 106 -5.96 0.66 11.61
N MET A 107 -7.17 0.14 11.42
CA MET A 107 -8.39 0.80 11.92
C MET A 107 -8.52 0.73 13.45
N SER A 108 -7.77 -0.15 14.12
CA SER A 108 -7.72 -0.26 15.58
C SER A 108 -6.70 0.69 16.20
N ASP A 109 -5.69 1.13 15.43
CA ASP A 109 -4.63 2.05 15.86
C ASP A 109 -4.20 2.97 14.71
N ILE A 110 -5.03 3.97 14.41
CA ILE A 110 -4.80 4.88 13.29
C ILE A 110 -3.68 5.87 13.63
N ASP A 111 -2.58 5.82 12.87
CA ASP A 111 -1.58 6.89 12.83
C ASP A 111 -2.15 8.10 12.07
N GLU A 112 -2.54 9.15 12.79
CA GLU A 112 -3.13 10.36 12.22
C GLU A 112 -2.23 11.05 11.18
N THR A 113 -0.91 10.83 11.23
CA THR A 113 0.01 11.38 10.23
C THR A 113 -0.19 10.80 8.83
N LEU A 114 -0.87 9.65 8.73
CA LEU A 114 -1.19 8.98 7.47
C LEU A 114 -2.54 9.44 6.87
N ILE A 115 -3.38 10.16 7.63
CA ILE A 115 -4.70 10.60 7.17
C ILE A 115 -4.62 11.47 5.90
N PRO A 116 -3.70 12.45 5.77
CA PRO A 116 -3.58 13.23 4.53
C PRO A 116 -3.30 12.35 3.30
N GLU A 117 -2.51 11.29 3.47
CA GLU A 117 -2.15 10.37 2.40
C GLU A 117 -3.31 9.42 2.06
N GLN A 118 -4.03 8.93 3.06
CA GLN A 118 -5.27 8.19 2.85
C GLN A 118 -6.29 9.03 2.07
N GLN A 119 -6.43 10.31 2.41
CA GLN A 119 -7.38 11.20 1.73
C GLN A 119 -7.07 11.39 0.24
N LYS A 120 -5.81 11.28 -0.20
CA LYS A 120 -5.49 11.31 -1.64
C LYS A 120 -6.09 10.12 -2.41
N LEU A 121 -6.49 9.06 -1.71
CA LEU A 121 -7.14 7.88 -2.31
C LEU A 121 -8.66 8.03 -2.42
N SER A 122 -9.27 9.03 -1.77
CA SER A 122 -10.71 9.28 -1.85
C SER A 122 -11.11 9.86 -3.20
N LYS A 123 -12.33 9.52 -3.65
CA LYS A 123 -12.87 9.86 -4.96
C LYS A 123 -12.74 11.35 -5.30
N ASP A 124 -12.99 12.23 -4.35
CA ASP A 124 -12.98 13.69 -4.52
C ASP A 124 -11.58 14.31 -4.61
N LYS A 125 -10.55 13.59 -4.14
CA LYS A 125 -9.16 14.05 -4.10
C LYS A 125 -8.21 13.20 -4.94
N PHE A 126 -8.74 12.19 -5.61
CA PHE A 126 -7.94 11.24 -6.35
C PHE A 126 -7.29 11.90 -7.55
N ASP A 127 -5.97 11.83 -7.56
CA ASP A 127 -5.12 12.26 -8.65
C ASP A 127 -3.94 11.30 -8.72
N ILE A 128 -3.72 10.70 -9.89
CA ILE A 128 -2.74 9.63 -10.05
C ILE A 128 -1.32 10.13 -9.75
N GLU A 129 -0.97 11.36 -10.18
CA GLU A 129 0.34 11.94 -9.93
C GLU A 129 0.57 12.16 -8.43
N SER A 130 -0.45 12.68 -7.73
CA SER A 130 -0.42 12.88 -6.28
C SER A 130 -0.32 11.58 -5.49
N VAL A 131 -1.01 10.52 -5.92
CA VAL A 131 -0.96 9.20 -5.28
C VAL A 131 0.40 8.54 -5.48
N VAL A 132 0.95 8.59 -6.70
CA VAL A 132 2.28 8.06 -7.02
C VAL A 132 3.34 8.79 -6.19
N SER A 133 3.30 10.12 -6.14
CA SER A 133 4.24 10.92 -5.34
C SER A 133 4.15 10.59 -3.84
N ALA A 134 2.93 10.47 -3.30
CA ALA A 134 2.71 10.05 -1.91
C ALA A 134 3.29 8.66 -1.63
N ALA A 135 3.08 7.71 -2.55
CA ALA A 135 3.58 6.36 -2.41
C ALA A 135 5.11 6.31 -2.41
N GLU A 136 5.77 7.11 -3.26
CA GLU A 136 7.23 7.24 -3.26
C GLU A 136 7.73 7.76 -1.91
N GLU A 137 7.17 8.87 -1.44
CA GLU A 137 7.56 9.49 -0.17
C GLU A 137 7.39 8.52 1.00
N LEU A 138 6.21 7.90 1.14
CA LEU A 138 5.93 6.95 2.21
C LEU A 138 6.83 5.70 2.14
N LYS A 139 7.13 5.22 0.93
CA LYS A 139 8.05 4.09 0.72
C LYS A 139 9.46 4.43 1.23
N TYR A 140 10.00 5.59 0.87
CA TYR A 140 11.33 6.02 1.31
C TYR A 140 11.38 6.35 2.80
N ILE A 141 10.39 7.06 3.34
CA ILE A 141 10.29 7.34 4.77
C ILE A 141 10.20 6.04 5.57
N GLY A 142 9.38 5.08 5.13
CA GLY A 142 9.25 3.78 5.76
C GLY A 142 10.55 2.98 5.73
N GLN A 143 11.30 3.03 4.61
CA GLN A 143 12.63 2.43 4.53
C GLN A 143 13.62 3.11 5.48
N LEU A 144 13.62 4.44 5.55
CA LEU A 144 14.50 5.19 6.44
C LEU A 144 14.22 4.88 7.92
N LYS A 145 12.95 4.93 8.34
CA LYS A 145 12.53 4.60 9.71
C LYS A 145 13.02 3.21 10.12
N ARG A 146 12.87 2.20 9.25
CA ARG A 146 13.36 0.83 9.51
C ARG A 146 14.89 0.76 9.63
N ASN A 147 15.62 1.41 8.73
CA ASN A 147 17.09 1.43 8.78
C ASN A 147 17.59 2.15 10.04
N ILE A 148 16.98 3.27 10.42
CA ILE A 148 17.33 3.97 11.66
C ILE A 148 17.04 3.08 12.88
N ALA A 149 15.85 2.47 12.95
CA ALA A 149 15.50 1.57 14.05
C ALA A 149 16.49 0.39 14.15
N SER A 150 16.91 -0.20 13.02
CA SER A 150 17.91 -1.27 13.03
C SER A 150 19.27 -0.80 13.53
N LEU A 151 19.68 0.45 13.26
CA LEU A 151 20.93 1.00 13.80
C LEU A 151 20.90 1.18 15.33
N PHE A 152 19.73 1.24 15.96
CA PHE A 152 19.61 1.24 17.42
C PHE A 152 19.62 -0.17 18.02
N SER A 153 19.05 -1.16 17.34
CA SER A 153 19.04 -2.55 17.82
C SER A 153 20.35 -3.29 17.53
N GLU A 154 20.91 -3.08 16.33
CA GLU A 154 22.13 -3.70 15.81
C GLU A 154 23.00 -2.61 15.16
N PRO A 155 23.67 -1.78 15.97
CA PRO A 155 24.45 -0.67 15.46
C PRO A 155 25.63 -1.17 14.62
N THR A 156 25.87 -0.54 13.48
CA THR A 156 27.06 -0.80 12.68
C THR A 156 28.29 -0.12 13.31
N GLU A 157 29.48 -0.67 13.06
CA GLU A 157 30.74 -0.08 13.57
C GLU A 157 30.91 1.38 13.14
N GLU A 158 30.56 1.70 11.89
CA GLU A 158 30.56 3.06 11.37
C GLU A 158 29.61 3.98 12.14
N TRP A 159 28.39 3.51 12.44
CA TRP A 159 27.41 4.26 13.22
C TRP A 159 27.87 4.50 14.66
N VAL A 160 28.46 3.49 15.30
CA VAL A 160 29.05 3.61 16.64
C VAL A 160 30.17 4.64 16.63
N LYS A 161 31.11 4.57 15.68
CA LYS A 161 32.20 5.54 15.56
C LYS A 161 31.69 6.95 15.32
N PHE A 162 30.69 7.12 14.44
CA PHE A 162 30.06 8.41 14.15
C PHE A 162 29.47 9.05 15.41
N LEU A 163 28.70 8.30 16.19
CA LEU A 163 28.09 8.80 17.43
C LEU A 163 29.14 9.03 18.53
N ALA A 164 30.08 8.08 18.72
CA ALA A 164 31.14 8.18 19.70
C ALA A 164 31.99 9.45 19.51
N ALA A 165 32.29 9.83 18.26
CA ALA A 165 33.04 11.04 17.93
C ALA A 165 32.32 12.35 18.31
N LYS A 166 31.02 12.30 18.61
CA LYS A 166 30.22 13.46 19.05
C LYS A 166 30.11 13.58 20.56
N VAL A 167 30.37 12.50 21.30
CA VAL A 167 30.18 12.44 22.77
C VAL A 167 31.47 12.21 23.53
N TYR A 168 32.51 11.69 22.88
CA TYR A 168 33.80 11.38 23.49
C TYR A 168 34.89 12.32 22.94
N GLU A 169 35.56 13.05 23.83
CA GLU A 169 36.59 14.04 23.48
C GLU A 169 37.99 13.41 23.24
N GLY A 170 38.17 12.12 23.56
CA GLY A 170 39.44 11.40 23.39
C GLY A 170 39.56 10.66 22.05
N PRO A 171 40.76 10.14 21.71
CA PRO A 171 40.94 9.33 20.52
C PRO A 171 40.15 8.01 20.61
N ILE A 172 39.34 7.74 19.60
CA ILE A 172 38.59 6.48 19.46
C ILE A 172 39.55 5.43 18.89
N THR A 173 40.05 4.55 19.75
CA THR A 173 40.84 3.38 19.33
C THR A 173 39.94 2.16 19.15
N GLN A 174 40.31 1.30 18.19
CA GLN A 174 39.58 0.12 17.71
C GLN A 174 38.89 -0.71 18.80
#